data_AF-A0A9Q1ZFH2-F1
#
_entry.id   AF-A0A9Q1ZFH2-F1
#
_cell.length_a   1.000
_cell.length_b   1.000
_cell.length_c   1.000
_cell.angle_alpha   90.00
_cell.angle_beta   90.00
_cell.angle_gamma   90.00
#
_symmetry.space_group_name_H-M   'P 1'
#
loop_
_entity.id
_entity.type
_entity.pdbx_description
1 polymer ?
#
loop_
_entity_poly.entity_id
_entity_poly.type
_entity_poly.pdbx_seq_one_letter_code
_entity_poly.pdbx_strand_id
1 'polypeptide(L)'
;MKVSKRLINLIVIILAIVLIIIGYFAILQRVGKRLPQFKGKKLLVYVAFNEDEAKVLLDGFKEKTGCDYSFLRFPTEKAAENVVKEIALQKADVFLGGTADAIELLKLNGCLAKYVVKDTDRMPLRYRDPDGYWTGLYIEPLSIGINEERWNKEFKGIKKPTTMDELLNPVFKGEIVLPDPRTSGTGYTFLSYLVQTMGKEKALTFFKKLRNNVGQFTDSGFTPAKKVGVGEYLITVNFINQQLIVNSSGFKIQSIVPGNCGWTICPVAKIKNSPNEKVANAFIEYCTTKEARRSLKDFSMAIPTIDDNKVKKDVKAYKLSDSYNFNRAAKDRKELLEELKKIM
;
A
#
# COMPACT_ATOMS: atom_id res chain seq x y z
N MET A 1 19.65 -5.43 -70.44
CA MET A 1 18.44 -6.23 -70.12
C MET A 1 17.34 -5.30 -69.65
N LYS A 2 16.26 -5.11 -70.43
CA LYS A 2 15.09 -4.33 -70.01
C LYS A 2 14.23 -5.21 -69.09
N VAL A 3 14.21 -4.92 -67.80
CA VAL A 3 13.29 -5.58 -66.87
C VAL A 3 11.86 -5.25 -67.32
N SER A 4 11.04 -6.29 -67.56
CA SER A 4 9.68 -6.08 -68.08
C SER A 4 8.84 -5.35 -67.03
N LYS A 5 7.95 -4.45 -67.47
CA LYS A 5 7.01 -3.74 -66.57
C LYS A 5 6.22 -4.71 -65.68
N ARG A 6 5.96 -5.93 -66.17
CA ARG A 6 5.32 -7.01 -65.39
C ARG A 6 6.17 -7.49 -64.22
N LEU A 7 7.48 -7.63 -64.41
CA LEU A 7 8.39 -8.05 -63.33
C LEU A 7 8.55 -6.95 -62.27
N ILE A 8 8.60 -5.68 -62.69
CA ILE A 8 8.63 -4.54 -61.76
C ILE A 8 7.34 -4.49 -60.92
N ASN A 9 6.17 -4.62 -61.56
CA ASN A 9 4.89 -4.64 -60.84
C ASN A 9 4.80 -5.82 -59.86
N LEU A 10 5.32 -6.99 -60.22
CA LEU A 10 5.33 -8.15 -59.33
C LEU A 10 6.23 -7.93 -58.11
N ILE A 11 7.41 -7.34 -58.30
CA ILE A 11 8.34 -7.00 -57.20
C ILE A 11 7.71 -5.97 -56.26
N VAL A 12 7.03 -4.95 -56.79
CA VAL A 12 6.34 -3.93 -55.99
C VAL A 12 5.21 -4.54 -55.17
N ILE A 13 4.43 -5.46 -55.74
CA ILE A 13 3.35 -6.16 -55.02
C ILE A 13 3.92 -7.03 -53.90
N ILE A 14 5.01 -7.77 -54.16
CA ILE A 14 5.67 -8.61 -53.15
C ILE A 14 6.21 -7.75 -52.00
N LEU A 15 6.88 -6.63 -52.31
CA LEU A 15 7.38 -5.69 -51.30
C LEU A 15 6.25 -5.08 -50.46
N ALA A 16 5.11 -4.73 -51.08
CA ALA A 16 3.95 -4.21 -50.36
C ALA A 16 3.36 -5.26 -49.40
N ILE A 17 3.25 -6.52 -49.83
CA ILE A 17 2.78 -7.62 -48.99
C ILE A 17 3.74 -7.86 -47.81
N VAL A 18 5.05 -7.86 -48.05
CA VAL A 18 6.05 -8.01 -46.99
C VAL A 18 5.97 -6.87 -45.97
N LEU A 19 5.80 -5.62 -46.42
CA LEU A 19 5.63 -4.47 -45.53
C LEU A 19 4.33 -4.54 -44.72
N ILE A 20 3.23 -5.04 -45.31
CA ILE A 20 1.98 -5.29 -44.58
C ILE A 20 2.16 -6.39 -43.54
N ILE A 21 2.86 -7.47 -43.86
CA ILE A 21 3.13 -8.57 -42.91
C ILE A 21 4.02 -8.08 -41.77
N ILE A 22 5.08 -7.32 -42.06
CA ILE A 22 5.96 -6.73 -41.04
C ILE A 22 5.18 -5.73 -40.17
N GLY A 23 4.34 -4.90 -40.79
CA GLY A 23 3.45 -3.96 -40.09
C GLY A 23 2.46 -4.69 -39.19
N TYR A 24 1.84 -5.77 -39.68
CA TYR A 24 0.91 -6.61 -38.92
C TYR A 24 1.61 -7.34 -37.76
N PHE A 25 2.82 -7.85 -37.99
CA PHE A 25 3.62 -8.50 -36.94
C PHE A 25 4.07 -7.49 -35.87
N ALA A 26 4.45 -6.27 -36.28
CA ALA A 26 4.76 -5.18 -35.36
C ALA A 26 3.52 -4.68 -34.58
N ILE A 27 2.34 -4.69 -35.19
CA ILE A 27 1.06 -4.40 -34.51
C ILE A 27 0.73 -5.51 -33.51
N LEU A 28 0.88 -6.79 -33.87
CA LEU A 28 0.71 -7.92 -32.96
C LEU A 28 1.68 -7.88 -31.77
N GLN A 29 2.91 -7.39 -31.97
CA GLN A 29 3.86 -7.16 -30.87
C GLN A 29 3.55 -5.90 -30.03
N ARG A 30 2.85 -4.90 -30.60
CA ARG A 30 2.42 -3.67 -29.91
C ARG A 30 1.08 -3.79 -29.20
N VAL A 31 0.24 -4.78 -29.51
CA VAL A 31 -0.86 -5.20 -28.64
C VAL A 31 -0.19 -5.76 -27.38
N GLY A 32 -0.10 -4.93 -26.33
CA GLY A 32 0.65 -5.23 -25.11
C GLY A 32 0.46 -6.67 -24.68
N LYS A 33 1.57 -7.40 -24.43
CA LYS A 33 1.59 -8.82 -24.06
C LYS A 33 0.41 -9.12 -23.13
N ARG A 34 -0.62 -9.78 -23.65
CA ARG A 34 -1.77 -10.21 -22.86
C ARG A 34 -1.25 -11.06 -21.70
N LEU A 35 -1.81 -10.87 -20.52
CA LEU A 35 -1.47 -11.72 -19.38
C LEU A 35 -1.72 -13.20 -19.73
N PRO A 36 -0.89 -14.13 -19.22
CA PRO A 36 -1.15 -15.54 -19.39
C PRO A 36 -2.52 -15.92 -18.85
N GLN A 37 -3.16 -16.91 -19.47
CA GLN A 37 -4.45 -17.43 -19.02
C GLN A 37 -4.23 -18.53 -17.97
N PHE A 38 -5.00 -18.48 -16.90
CA PHE A 38 -4.85 -19.31 -15.71
C PHE A 38 -6.18 -19.96 -15.28
N LYS A 39 -7.09 -20.22 -16.23
CA LYS A 39 -8.35 -20.96 -15.96
C LYS A 39 -8.05 -22.30 -15.26
N GLY A 40 -8.79 -22.57 -14.18
CA GLY A 40 -8.60 -23.77 -13.35
C GLY A 40 -7.38 -23.70 -12.40
N LYS A 41 -6.67 -22.58 -12.35
CA LYS A 41 -5.68 -22.28 -11.29
C LYS A 41 -6.32 -21.41 -10.21
N LYS A 42 -5.73 -21.46 -9.02
CA LYS A 42 -6.17 -20.71 -7.86
C LYS A 42 -5.00 -20.00 -7.20
N LEU A 43 -5.17 -18.73 -6.88
CA LEU A 43 -4.21 -17.92 -6.12
C LEU A 43 -4.68 -17.81 -4.66
N LEU A 44 -3.83 -18.12 -3.68
CA LEU A 44 -4.09 -17.81 -2.26
C LEU A 44 -3.31 -16.57 -1.82
N VAL A 45 -4.01 -15.55 -1.35
CA VAL A 45 -3.43 -14.25 -1.01
C VAL A 45 -3.62 -13.90 0.46
N TYR A 46 -2.56 -13.47 1.15
CA TYR A 46 -2.66 -12.86 2.48
C TYR A 46 -2.83 -11.36 2.29
N VAL A 47 -3.99 -10.84 2.67
CA VAL A 47 -4.37 -9.44 2.50
C VAL A 47 -4.18 -8.70 3.82
N ALA A 48 -3.34 -7.67 3.82
CA ALA A 48 -2.91 -6.95 5.02
C ALA A 48 -3.39 -5.49 5.10
N PHE A 49 -4.38 -5.12 4.28
CA PHE A 49 -4.94 -3.77 4.14
C PHE A 49 -6.47 -3.82 3.99
N ASN A 50 -7.08 -2.77 3.44
CA ASN A 50 -8.52 -2.73 3.20
C ASN A 50 -8.93 -3.81 2.18
N GLU A 51 -9.97 -4.57 2.51
CA GLU A 51 -10.40 -5.71 1.70
C GLU A 51 -10.92 -5.27 0.33
N ASP A 52 -11.65 -4.16 0.26
CA ASP A 52 -12.23 -3.69 -1.00
C ASP A 52 -11.17 -3.19 -1.97
N GLU A 53 -10.09 -2.58 -1.46
CA GLU A 53 -8.91 -2.24 -2.27
C GLU A 53 -8.20 -3.50 -2.79
N ALA A 54 -8.15 -4.57 -2.00
CA ALA A 54 -7.60 -5.85 -2.45
C ALA A 54 -8.45 -6.48 -3.56
N LYS A 55 -9.78 -6.42 -3.43
CA LYS A 55 -10.72 -6.93 -4.43
C LYS A 55 -10.58 -6.22 -5.78
N VAL A 56 -10.34 -4.91 -5.81
CA VAL A 56 -10.06 -4.17 -7.06
C VAL A 56 -8.93 -4.84 -7.87
N LEU A 57 -7.88 -5.31 -7.20
CA LEU A 57 -6.76 -6.00 -7.85
C LEU A 57 -7.09 -7.47 -8.17
N LEU A 58 -7.67 -8.19 -7.21
CA LEU A 58 -7.94 -9.62 -7.35
C LEU A 58 -9.01 -9.91 -8.41
N ASP A 59 -10.10 -9.14 -8.42
CA ASP A 59 -11.19 -9.27 -9.40
C ASP A 59 -10.72 -8.89 -10.79
N GLY A 60 -9.96 -7.80 -10.92
CA GLY A 60 -9.38 -7.42 -12.20
C GLY A 60 -8.41 -8.48 -12.74
N PHE A 61 -7.57 -9.09 -11.88
CA PHE A 61 -6.70 -10.19 -12.31
C PHE A 61 -7.50 -11.42 -12.76
N LYS A 62 -8.53 -11.78 -11.99
CA LYS A 62 -9.45 -12.88 -12.33
C LYS A 62 -10.12 -12.64 -13.67
N GLU A 63 -10.64 -11.44 -13.93
CA GLU A 63 -11.28 -11.10 -15.21
C GLU A 63 -10.31 -11.25 -16.38
N LYS A 64 -9.06 -10.77 -16.26
CA LYS A 64 -8.08 -10.79 -17.35
C LYS A 64 -7.48 -12.17 -17.64
N THR A 65 -7.46 -13.05 -16.66
CA THR A 65 -6.71 -14.32 -16.75
C THR A 65 -7.56 -15.57 -16.58
N GLY A 66 -8.76 -15.44 -16.02
CA GLY A 66 -9.58 -16.56 -15.59
C GLY A 66 -9.05 -17.31 -14.36
N CYS A 67 -8.05 -16.77 -13.66
CA CYS A 67 -7.56 -17.33 -12.40
C CYS A 67 -8.59 -17.12 -11.30
N ASP A 68 -8.95 -18.18 -10.57
CA ASP A 68 -9.69 -18.00 -9.32
C ASP A 68 -8.75 -17.55 -8.19
N TYR A 69 -9.31 -16.96 -7.14
CA TYR A 69 -8.55 -16.59 -5.96
C TYR A 69 -9.31 -16.94 -4.68
N SER A 70 -8.56 -17.07 -3.59
CA SER A 70 -9.07 -16.91 -2.23
C SER A 70 -8.10 -16.01 -1.49
N PHE A 71 -8.60 -15.31 -0.48
CA PHE A 71 -7.74 -14.52 0.38
C PHE A 71 -8.11 -14.71 1.85
N LEU A 72 -7.11 -14.51 2.70
CA LEU A 72 -7.28 -14.37 4.13
C LEU A 72 -6.89 -12.95 4.50
N ARG A 73 -7.84 -12.20 5.06
CA ARG A 73 -7.63 -10.80 5.45
C ARG A 73 -7.26 -10.72 6.93
N PHE A 74 -6.12 -10.11 7.22
CA PHE A 74 -5.66 -9.86 8.59
C PHE A 74 -5.19 -8.41 8.74
N PRO A 75 -5.20 -7.86 9.98
CA PRO A 75 -4.33 -6.73 10.30
C PRO A 75 -2.87 -7.04 9.96
N THR A 76 -2.10 -6.01 9.57
CA THR A 76 -0.76 -6.18 9.00
C THR A 76 0.19 -6.99 9.88
N GLU A 77 0.24 -6.73 11.19
CA GLU A 77 1.14 -7.45 12.10
C GLU A 77 0.75 -8.93 12.21
N LYS A 78 -0.56 -9.20 12.35
CA LYS A 78 -1.10 -10.56 12.37
C LYS A 78 -0.83 -11.28 11.05
N ALA A 79 -0.94 -10.59 9.91
CA ALA A 79 -0.63 -11.15 8.59
C ALA A 79 0.85 -11.56 8.51
N ALA A 80 1.76 -10.68 8.93
CA ALA A 80 3.20 -10.94 8.90
C ALA A 80 3.57 -12.10 9.85
N GLU A 81 3.03 -12.11 11.07
CA GLU A 81 3.22 -13.21 12.02
C GLU A 81 2.73 -14.55 11.45
N ASN A 82 1.57 -14.58 10.80
CA ASN A 82 1.04 -15.80 10.21
C ASN A 82 1.95 -16.30 9.09
N VAL A 83 2.47 -15.43 8.22
CA VAL A 83 3.45 -15.84 7.20
C VAL A 83 4.70 -16.44 7.84
N VAL A 84 5.26 -15.81 8.88
CA VAL A 84 6.45 -16.33 9.57
C VAL A 84 6.19 -17.71 10.17
N LYS A 85 5.03 -17.89 10.83
CA LYS A 85 4.66 -19.16 11.48
C LYS A 85 4.34 -20.27 10.47
N GLU A 86 3.73 -19.93 9.35
CA GLU A 86 3.19 -20.90 8.39
C GLU A 86 4.06 -21.10 7.15
N ILE A 87 5.23 -20.46 7.06
CA ILE A 87 6.08 -20.53 5.87
C ILE A 87 6.47 -21.97 5.48
N ALA A 88 6.66 -22.85 6.47
CA ALA A 88 6.96 -24.25 6.26
C ALA A 88 5.78 -25.03 5.65
N LEU A 89 4.55 -24.54 5.81
CA LEU A 89 3.32 -25.17 5.32
C LEU A 89 3.00 -24.83 3.87
N GLN A 90 3.72 -23.85 3.26
CA GLN A 90 3.59 -23.47 1.85
C GLN A 90 2.15 -23.19 1.38
N LYS A 91 1.35 -22.55 2.25
CA LYS A 91 -0.09 -22.37 1.99
C LYS A 91 -0.39 -21.24 1.00
N ALA A 92 0.32 -20.12 1.10
CA ALA A 92 -0.02 -18.86 0.43
C ALA A 92 0.99 -18.48 -0.66
N ASP A 93 0.50 -17.77 -1.67
CA ASP A 93 1.27 -17.39 -2.85
C ASP A 93 1.83 -15.96 -2.76
N VAL A 94 1.00 -15.03 -2.30
CA VAL A 94 1.27 -13.59 -2.33
C VAL A 94 0.89 -12.95 -1.00
N PHE A 95 1.73 -12.03 -0.54
CA PHE A 95 1.39 -11.05 0.50
C PHE A 95 1.02 -9.75 -0.19
N LEU A 96 -0.21 -9.26 0.04
CA LEU A 96 -0.78 -8.09 -0.63
C LEU A 96 -1.17 -7.03 0.39
N GLY A 97 -0.55 -5.86 0.25
CA GLY A 97 -0.75 -4.67 1.05
C GLY A 97 -0.14 -4.75 2.45
N GLY A 98 -0.61 -3.89 3.34
CA GLY A 98 0.03 -3.64 4.64
C GLY A 98 1.12 -2.57 4.53
N THR A 99 2.04 -2.54 5.50
CA THR A 99 3.07 -1.51 5.61
C THR A 99 4.43 -2.03 5.13
N ALA A 100 5.25 -1.13 4.58
CA ALA A 100 6.58 -1.48 4.08
C ALA A 100 7.49 -2.03 5.20
N ASP A 101 7.39 -1.51 6.42
CA ASP A 101 8.14 -2.04 7.56
C ASP A 101 7.77 -3.50 7.91
N ALA A 102 6.55 -3.96 7.62
CA ALA A 102 6.15 -5.34 7.85
C ALA A 102 6.65 -6.26 6.73
N ILE A 103 6.67 -5.79 5.48
CA ILE A 103 7.25 -6.58 4.38
C ILE A 103 8.77 -6.73 4.51
N GLU A 104 9.45 -5.71 5.04
CA GLU A 104 10.88 -5.82 5.38
C GLU A 104 11.13 -6.82 6.52
N LEU A 105 10.22 -6.94 7.50
CA LEU A 105 10.30 -8.01 8.50
C LEU A 105 10.22 -9.40 7.85
N LEU A 106 9.30 -9.59 6.90
CA LEU A 106 9.17 -10.85 6.17
C LEU A 106 10.42 -11.16 5.33
N LYS A 107 11.04 -10.14 4.73
CA LYS A 107 12.34 -10.26 4.04
C LYS A 107 13.43 -10.73 5.01
N LEU A 108 13.56 -10.08 6.18
CA LEU A 108 14.55 -10.44 7.20
C LEU A 108 14.40 -11.87 7.73
N ASN A 109 13.17 -12.38 7.80
CA ASN A 109 12.88 -13.76 8.22
C ASN A 109 12.97 -14.77 7.07
N GLY A 110 13.40 -14.37 5.88
CA GLY A 110 13.55 -15.27 4.73
C GLY A 110 12.24 -15.83 4.19
N CYS A 111 11.11 -15.14 4.44
CA CYS A 111 9.77 -15.58 4.06
C CYS A 111 9.35 -15.17 2.64
N LEU A 112 10.14 -14.32 1.96
CA LEU A 112 9.82 -13.79 0.64
C LEU A 112 10.72 -14.37 -0.45
N ALA A 113 10.19 -14.46 -1.66
CA ALA A 113 10.94 -14.81 -2.85
C ALA A 113 11.01 -13.61 -3.81
N LYS A 114 12.12 -13.52 -4.55
CA LYS A 114 12.36 -12.41 -5.49
C LYS A 114 11.43 -12.51 -6.71
N TYR A 115 10.89 -11.38 -7.12
CA TYR A 115 10.27 -11.17 -8.42
C TYR A 115 10.36 -9.68 -8.81
N VAL A 116 11.11 -9.38 -9.88
CA VAL A 116 11.28 -8.01 -10.39
C VAL A 116 10.26 -7.79 -11.51
N VAL A 117 9.37 -6.81 -11.33
CA VAL A 117 8.37 -6.42 -12.34
C VAL A 117 9.02 -5.72 -13.53
N LYS A 118 8.41 -5.80 -14.71
CA LYS A 118 8.99 -5.17 -15.91
C LYS A 118 9.06 -3.65 -15.85
N ASP A 119 8.05 -2.99 -15.27
CA ASP A 119 7.97 -1.52 -15.18
C ASP A 119 8.80 -0.94 -14.03
N THR A 120 9.74 -1.71 -13.45
CA THR A 120 10.49 -1.32 -12.25
C THR A 120 11.33 -0.05 -12.42
N ASP A 121 11.80 0.26 -13.62
CA ASP A 121 12.63 1.45 -13.89
C ASP A 121 11.83 2.76 -13.80
N ARG A 122 10.50 2.68 -13.98
CA ARG A 122 9.60 3.82 -13.81
C ARG A 122 9.29 4.10 -12.34
N MET A 123 9.63 3.17 -11.45
CA MET A 123 9.39 3.26 -10.03
C MET A 123 10.66 3.71 -9.30
N PRO A 124 10.64 4.87 -8.61
CA PRO A 124 11.75 5.32 -7.79
C PRO A 124 12.22 4.24 -6.81
N LEU A 125 13.54 4.10 -6.62
CA LEU A 125 14.12 3.06 -5.75
C LEU A 125 13.59 3.11 -4.32
N ARG A 126 13.28 4.30 -3.79
CA ARG A 126 12.69 4.43 -2.44
C ARG A 126 11.28 3.85 -2.29
N TYR A 127 10.63 3.44 -3.38
CA TYR A 127 9.29 2.86 -3.39
C TYR A 127 9.24 1.37 -3.70
N ARG A 128 10.40 0.71 -3.78
CA ARG A 128 10.52 -0.72 -4.08
C ARG A 128 11.74 -1.32 -3.40
N ASP A 129 11.77 -2.63 -3.30
CA ASP A 129 12.98 -3.33 -2.90
C ASP A 129 14.00 -3.36 -4.06
N PRO A 130 15.28 -2.99 -3.83
CA PRO A 130 16.30 -3.07 -4.87
C PRO A 130 16.62 -4.51 -5.32
N ASP A 131 16.40 -5.51 -4.45
CA ASP A 131 16.65 -6.92 -4.75
C ASP A 131 15.42 -7.64 -5.34
N GLY A 132 14.28 -6.96 -5.44
CA GLY A 132 13.03 -7.49 -5.97
C GLY A 132 12.22 -8.36 -5.00
N TYR A 133 12.38 -8.24 -3.68
CA TYR A 133 11.55 -8.98 -2.72
C TYR A 133 10.13 -8.43 -2.60
N TRP A 134 9.92 -7.14 -2.83
CA TRP A 134 8.61 -6.50 -2.82
C TRP A 134 8.58 -5.29 -3.76
N THR A 135 7.39 -4.97 -4.25
CA THR A 135 7.13 -3.81 -5.13
C THR A 135 6.04 -2.94 -4.52
N GLY A 136 6.23 -1.61 -4.51
CA GLY A 136 5.26 -0.67 -3.96
C GLY A 136 4.15 -0.30 -4.93
N LEU A 137 2.91 -0.30 -4.46
CA LEU A 137 1.72 0.05 -5.25
C LEU A 137 1.34 1.53 -5.10
N TYR A 138 1.30 2.01 -3.87
CA TYR A 138 1.00 3.41 -3.53
C TYR A 138 1.61 3.79 -2.17
N ILE A 139 1.61 5.09 -1.88
CA ILE A 139 2.19 5.73 -0.71
C ILE A 139 1.07 6.28 0.18
N GLU A 140 1.24 6.13 1.48
CA GLU A 140 0.27 6.52 2.51
C GLU A 140 0.93 7.37 3.60
N PRO A 141 0.76 8.70 3.57
CA PRO A 141 1.15 9.59 4.66
C PRO A 141 0.26 9.42 5.90
N LEU A 142 0.86 9.50 7.10
CA LEU A 142 0.11 9.64 8.35
C LEU A 142 -0.55 11.02 8.42
N SER A 143 -1.79 11.05 8.89
CA SER A 143 -2.63 12.23 8.99
C SER A 143 -3.43 12.22 10.27
N ILE A 144 -3.63 13.40 10.84
CA ILE A 144 -4.62 13.66 11.88
C ILE A 144 -5.97 13.82 11.20
N GLY A 145 -6.93 12.96 11.55
CA GLY A 145 -8.32 13.04 11.09
C GLY A 145 -9.20 13.57 12.20
N ILE A 146 -10.02 14.58 11.92
CA ILE A 146 -10.90 15.23 12.89
C ILE A 146 -12.35 15.20 12.38
N ASN A 147 -13.31 14.76 13.20
CA ASN A 147 -14.72 14.90 12.87
C ASN A 147 -15.13 16.38 12.92
N GLU A 148 -15.42 16.99 11.77
CA GLU A 148 -15.70 18.43 11.69
C GLU A 148 -17.01 18.83 12.38
N GLU A 149 -18.04 18.01 12.21
CA GLU A 149 -19.38 18.30 12.74
C GLU A 149 -19.37 18.30 14.27
N ARG A 150 -18.83 17.22 14.85
CA ARG A 150 -18.69 17.08 16.30
C ARG A 150 -17.77 18.16 16.87
N TRP A 151 -16.66 18.48 16.18
CA TRP A 151 -15.78 19.56 16.63
C TRP A 151 -16.50 20.91 16.73
N ASN A 152 -17.27 21.27 15.69
CA ASN A 152 -17.98 22.55 15.66
C ASN A 152 -19.11 22.64 16.68
N LYS A 153 -19.66 21.49 17.11
CA LYS A 153 -20.73 21.40 18.10
C LYS A 153 -20.21 21.38 19.54
N GLU A 154 -19.17 20.58 19.81
CA GLU A 154 -18.74 20.24 21.18
C GLU A 154 -17.39 20.85 21.57
N PHE A 155 -16.51 21.13 20.61
CA PHE A 155 -15.14 21.64 20.83
C PHE A 155 -14.93 23.03 20.21
N LYS A 156 -16.02 23.78 20.02
CA LYS A 156 -15.98 25.14 19.47
C LYS A 156 -15.09 26.04 20.34
N GLY A 157 -14.16 26.74 19.71
CA GLY A 157 -13.18 27.61 20.40
C GLY A 157 -11.89 26.89 20.81
N ILE A 158 -11.84 25.55 20.76
CA ILE A 158 -10.59 24.81 20.92
C ILE A 158 -9.86 24.78 19.57
N LYS A 159 -8.55 25.11 19.59
CA LYS A 159 -7.69 25.04 18.41
C LYS A 159 -7.56 23.56 17.98
N LYS A 160 -7.82 23.28 16.69
CA LYS A 160 -7.60 21.94 16.12
C LYS A 160 -6.11 21.58 16.13
N PRO A 161 -5.74 20.35 16.51
CA PRO A 161 -4.35 19.91 16.46
C PRO A 161 -3.90 19.76 15.01
N THR A 162 -2.70 20.27 14.75
CA THR A 162 -1.99 20.28 13.47
C THR A 162 -0.66 19.54 13.56
N THR A 163 -0.19 19.24 14.77
CA THR A 163 1.02 18.46 15.05
C THR A 163 0.70 17.30 15.99
N MET A 164 1.60 16.32 16.05
CA MET A 164 1.45 15.18 16.97
C MET A 164 1.51 15.63 18.45
N ASP A 165 2.32 16.64 18.78
CA ASP A 165 2.42 17.18 20.15
C ASP A 165 1.13 17.84 20.63
N GLU A 166 0.39 18.51 19.74
CA GLU A 166 -0.89 19.13 20.10
C GLU A 166 -1.94 18.08 20.50
N LEU A 167 -1.80 16.81 20.10
CA LEU A 167 -2.67 15.71 20.53
C LEU A 167 -2.51 15.36 22.02
N LEU A 168 -1.45 15.83 22.69
CA LEU A 168 -1.24 15.63 24.13
C LEU A 168 -2.11 16.54 25.00
N ASN A 169 -2.85 17.49 24.41
CA ASN A 169 -3.70 18.40 25.17
C ASN A 169 -4.77 17.60 25.97
N PRO A 170 -4.86 17.76 27.30
CA PRO A 170 -5.80 17.00 28.13
C PRO A 170 -7.27 17.26 27.81
N VAL A 171 -7.60 18.30 27.05
CA VAL A 171 -8.96 18.52 26.53
C VAL A 171 -9.44 17.37 25.64
N PHE A 172 -8.52 16.60 25.05
CA PHE A 172 -8.83 15.43 24.21
C PHE A 172 -8.93 14.12 24.99
N LYS A 173 -9.06 14.16 26.32
CA LYS A 173 -9.11 12.96 27.15
C LYS A 173 -10.27 12.05 26.75
N GLY A 174 -9.94 10.85 26.24
CA GLY A 174 -10.93 9.85 25.78
C GLY A 174 -11.46 10.10 24.37
N GLU A 175 -11.01 11.16 23.70
CA GLU A 175 -11.55 11.62 22.42
C GLU A 175 -10.74 11.15 21.20
N ILE A 176 -9.59 10.52 21.45
CA ILE A 176 -8.71 10.00 20.42
C ILE A 176 -8.93 8.50 20.26
N VAL A 177 -9.08 8.04 19.01
CA VAL A 177 -9.02 6.62 18.65
C VAL A 177 -7.80 6.36 17.78
N LEU A 178 -6.99 5.36 18.15
CA LEU A 178 -5.76 5.03 17.43
C LEU A 178 -5.73 3.56 16.99
N PRO A 179 -4.97 3.23 15.94
CA PRO A 179 -4.63 1.84 15.66
C PRO A 179 -3.61 1.31 16.69
N ASP A 180 -3.82 0.08 17.17
CA ASP A 180 -2.92 -0.60 18.10
C ASP A 180 -1.62 -1.02 17.38
N PRO A 181 -0.43 -0.55 17.80
CA PRO A 181 0.82 -0.94 17.14
C PRO A 181 1.16 -2.43 17.21
N ARG A 182 0.53 -3.19 18.12
CA ARG A 182 0.76 -4.63 18.29
C ARG A 182 0.04 -5.49 17.26
N THR A 183 -1.00 -4.95 16.62
CA THR A 183 -1.83 -5.68 15.65
C THR A 183 -1.94 -4.97 14.30
N SER A 184 -1.88 -3.63 14.30
CA SER A 184 -2.03 -2.79 13.11
C SER A 184 -0.69 -2.24 12.63
N GLY A 185 -0.40 -2.45 11.34
CA GLY A 185 0.77 -1.85 10.68
C GLY A 185 0.73 -0.33 10.72
N THR A 186 -0.42 0.32 10.56
CA THR A 186 -0.54 1.79 10.71
C THR A 186 -0.14 2.26 12.11
N GLY A 187 -0.53 1.50 13.15
CA GLY A 187 -0.14 1.80 14.53
C GLY A 187 1.36 1.63 14.74
N TYR A 188 1.93 0.57 14.17
CA TYR A 188 3.37 0.33 14.23
C TYR A 188 4.17 1.37 13.44
N THR A 189 3.71 1.75 12.25
CA THR A 189 4.29 2.85 11.47
C THR A 189 4.29 4.13 12.29
N PHE A 190 3.20 4.47 12.98
CA PHE A 190 3.14 5.65 13.85
C PHE A 190 4.15 5.58 15.00
N LEU A 191 4.20 4.47 15.74
CA LEU A 191 5.17 4.27 16.82
C LEU A 191 6.63 4.36 16.32
N SER A 192 6.96 3.63 15.27
CA SER A 192 8.31 3.57 14.72
C SER A 192 8.73 4.93 14.13
N TYR A 193 7.82 5.64 13.49
CA TYR A 193 8.05 7.01 13.03
C TYR A 193 8.43 7.94 14.19
N LEU A 194 7.69 7.90 15.30
CA LEU A 194 8.02 8.69 16.50
C LEU A 194 9.42 8.31 16.98
N VAL A 195 9.70 7.03 17.17
CA VAL A 195 11.02 6.55 17.64
C VAL A 195 12.17 7.03 16.75
N GLN A 196 12.01 6.96 15.42
CA GLN A 196 13.05 7.35 14.49
C GLN A 196 13.25 8.87 14.39
N THR A 197 12.23 9.67 14.71
CA THR A 197 12.31 11.14 14.62
C THR A 197 12.72 11.81 15.94
N MET A 198 12.26 11.32 17.09
CA MET A 198 12.57 11.94 18.39
C MET A 198 13.48 11.09 19.29
N GLY A 199 13.80 9.86 18.89
CA GLY A 199 14.54 8.90 19.71
C GLY A 199 13.63 8.05 20.60
N LYS A 200 14.07 6.83 20.92
CA LYS A 200 13.28 5.81 21.61
C LYS A 200 12.66 6.28 22.92
N GLU A 201 13.45 6.81 23.85
CA GLU A 201 12.97 7.23 25.18
C GLU A 201 11.92 8.35 25.10
N LYS A 202 12.18 9.36 24.26
CA LYS A 202 11.26 10.48 24.05
C LYS A 202 9.97 10.00 23.38
N ALA A 203 10.06 9.09 22.40
CA ALA A 203 8.91 8.53 21.71
C ALA A 203 8.03 7.69 22.64
N LEU A 204 8.62 6.83 23.48
CA LEU A 204 7.86 6.04 24.46
C LEU A 204 7.21 6.94 25.52
N THR A 205 7.91 7.99 25.97
CA THR A 205 7.34 8.99 26.88
C THR A 205 6.18 9.75 26.24
N PHE A 206 6.35 10.17 24.99
CA PHE A 206 5.29 10.81 24.19
C PHE A 206 4.09 9.89 24.06
N PHE A 207 4.30 8.63 23.65
CA PHE A 207 3.22 7.66 23.43
C PHE A 207 2.46 7.37 24.73
N LYS A 208 3.17 7.25 25.85
CA LYS A 208 2.57 7.09 27.19
C LYS A 208 1.70 8.28 27.58
N LYS A 209 2.11 9.52 27.26
CA LYS A 209 1.28 10.71 27.48
C LYS A 209 0.07 10.73 26.56
N LEU A 210 0.26 10.45 25.27
CA LEU A 210 -0.80 10.42 24.27
C LEU A 210 -1.88 9.40 24.64
N ARG A 211 -1.47 8.23 25.15
CA ARG A 211 -2.39 7.18 25.61
C ARG A 211 -3.43 7.70 26.61
N ASN A 212 -3.11 8.67 27.46
CA ASN A 212 -4.07 9.23 28.40
C ASN A 212 -5.25 9.93 27.71
N ASN A 213 -5.07 10.33 26.44
CA ASN A 213 -6.12 10.91 25.59
C ASN A 213 -6.81 9.88 24.69
N VAL A 214 -6.28 8.66 24.61
CA VAL A 214 -6.83 7.61 23.76
C VAL A 214 -7.96 6.89 24.48
N GLY A 215 -9.17 6.97 23.94
CA GLY A 215 -10.32 6.23 24.45
C GLY A 215 -10.38 4.78 23.94
N GLN A 216 -9.80 4.50 22.76
CA GLN A 216 -9.72 3.13 22.23
C GLN A 216 -8.51 2.93 21.31
N PHE A 217 -7.88 1.75 21.44
CA PHE A 217 -7.00 1.19 20.43
C PHE A 217 -7.76 0.16 19.57
N THR A 218 -7.60 0.23 18.26
CA THR A 218 -8.29 -0.64 17.30
C THR A 218 -7.32 -1.62 16.64
N ASP A 219 -7.82 -2.81 16.32
CA ASP A 219 -7.00 -3.87 15.74
C ASP A 219 -6.53 -3.60 14.30
N SER A 220 -7.23 -2.73 13.57
CA SER A 220 -6.95 -2.45 12.16
C SER A 220 -6.81 -0.96 11.91
N GLY A 221 -5.76 -0.60 11.14
CA GLY A 221 -5.42 0.78 10.74
C GLY A 221 -6.56 1.63 10.19
N PHE A 222 -7.53 1.02 9.51
CA PHE A 222 -8.64 1.73 8.89
C PHE A 222 -9.80 2.04 9.85
N THR A 223 -9.98 1.22 10.90
CA THR A 223 -11.12 1.34 11.83
C THR A 223 -11.22 2.72 12.49
N PRO A 224 -10.12 3.36 12.93
CA PRO A 224 -10.16 4.69 13.53
C PRO A 224 -10.80 5.75 12.64
N ALA A 225 -10.50 5.78 11.33
CA ALA A 225 -11.14 6.74 10.42
C ALA A 225 -12.65 6.52 10.33
N LYS A 226 -13.13 5.26 10.31
CA LYS A 226 -14.57 4.97 10.31
C LYS A 226 -15.24 5.49 11.59
N LYS A 227 -14.63 5.22 12.75
CA LYS A 227 -15.13 5.66 14.07
C LYS A 227 -15.15 7.18 14.21
N VAL A 228 -14.13 7.87 13.70
CA VAL A 228 -14.12 9.33 13.62
C VAL A 228 -15.17 9.84 12.64
N GLY A 229 -15.32 9.20 11.47
CA GLY A 229 -16.31 9.60 10.46
C GLY A 229 -17.74 9.61 11.00
N VAL A 230 -18.14 8.59 11.77
CA VAL A 230 -19.47 8.51 12.41
C VAL A 230 -19.59 9.32 13.70
N GLY A 231 -18.51 9.97 14.16
CA GLY A 231 -18.52 10.83 15.35
C GLY A 231 -18.38 10.10 16.69
N GLU A 232 -18.12 8.79 16.71
CA GLU A 232 -17.90 8.01 17.93
C GLU A 232 -16.67 8.50 18.70
N TYR A 233 -15.63 8.92 17.98
CA TYR A 233 -14.44 9.60 18.51
C TYR A 233 -14.19 10.89 17.74
N LEU A 234 -13.54 11.87 18.37
CA LEU A 234 -13.30 13.17 17.76
C LEU A 234 -12.10 13.16 16.80
N ILE A 235 -11.02 12.47 17.19
CA ILE A 235 -9.71 12.55 16.54
C ILE A 235 -9.12 11.17 16.30
N THR A 236 -8.40 11.00 15.20
CA THR A 236 -7.52 9.85 14.97
C THR A 236 -6.19 10.25 14.34
N VAL A 237 -5.20 9.37 14.45
CA VAL A 237 -4.01 9.36 13.60
C VAL A 237 -3.98 8.04 12.83
N ASN A 238 -4.15 8.11 11.53
CA ASN A 238 -4.03 6.97 10.60
C ASN A 238 -3.59 7.49 9.21
N PHE A 239 -3.70 6.67 8.16
CA PHE A 239 -3.28 7.10 6.82
C PHE A 239 -4.34 7.99 6.16
N ILE A 240 -3.92 9.03 5.42
CA ILE A 240 -4.82 10.03 4.82
C ILE A 240 -5.83 9.42 3.85
N ASN A 241 -5.41 8.50 2.99
CA ASN A 241 -6.25 7.86 1.98
C ASN A 241 -7.47 7.17 2.62
N GLN A 242 -7.29 6.59 3.81
CA GLN A 242 -8.38 5.99 4.58
C GLN A 242 -9.40 7.03 5.06
N GLN A 243 -8.95 8.23 5.45
CA GLN A 243 -9.85 9.33 5.80
C GLN A 243 -10.60 9.85 4.55
N LEU A 244 -9.93 9.89 3.40
CA LEU A 244 -10.53 10.28 2.12
C LEU A 244 -11.60 9.28 1.66
N ILE A 245 -11.38 7.97 1.82
CA ILE A 245 -12.40 6.95 1.54
C ILE A 245 -13.64 7.12 2.44
N VAL A 246 -13.45 7.48 3.71
CA VAL A 246 -14.58 7.75 4.61
C VAL A 246 -15.32 9.02 4.19
N ASN A 247 -14.60 10.06 3.75
CA ASN A 247 -15.20 11.27 3.20
C ASN A 247 -16.00 11.01 1.91
N SER A 248 -15.48 10.19 0.99
CA SER A 248 -16.19 9.85 -0.25
C SER A 248 -17.46 9.03 0.01
N SER A 249 -17.57 8.42 1.20
CA SER A 249 -18.77 7.72 1.69
C SER A 249 -19.80 8.64 2.36
N GLY A 250 -19.58 9.96 2.35
CA GLY A 250 -20.54 10.97 2.84
C GLY A 250 -20.28 11.52 4.25
N PHE A 251 -19.25 11.03 4.95
CA PHE A 251 -18.84 11.56 6.25
C PHE A 251 -17.92 12.79 6.10
N LYS A 252 -17.70 13.55 7.19
CA LYS A 252 -16.89 14.78 7.18
C LYS A 252 -15.73 14.72 8.16
N ILE A 253 -14.60 14.23 7.67
CA ILE A 253 -13.32 14.22 8.35
C ILE A 253 -12.43 15.32 7.75
N GLN A 254 -11.98 16.25 8.60
CA GLN A 254 -10.89 17.15 8.25
C GLN A 254 -9.56 16.40 8.39
N SER A 255 -8.88 16.21 7.26
CA SER A 255 -7.55 15.59 7.21
C SER A 255 -6.45 16.65 7.28
N ILE A 256 -5.56 16.49 8.25
CA ILE A 256 -4.37 17.34 8.41
C ILE A 256 -3.15 16.44 8.33
N VAL A 257 -2.28 16.67 7.35
CA VAL A 257 -1.00 15.95 7.23
C VAL A 257 0.10 16.83 7.80
N PRO A 258 0.68 16.48 8.96
CA PRO A 258 1.77 17.27 9.52
C PRO A 258 2.99 17.28 8.59
N GLY A 259 3.79 18.34 8.65
CA GLY A 259 5.09 18.36 7.98
C GLY A 259 6.04 17.31 8.58
N ASN A 260 6.91 16.72 7.75
CA ASN A 260 7.80 15.63 8.17
C ASN A 260 7.01 14.43 8.76
N CYS A 261 5.86 14.10 8.18
CA CYS A 261 5.01 13.01 8.67
C CYS A 261 5.63 11.63 8.39
N GLY A 262 5.36 10.69 9.29
CA GLY A 262 5.57 9.27 9.01
C GLY A 262 4.68 8.83 7.86
N TRP A 263 5.11 7.81 7.15
CA TRP A 263 4.45 7.36 5.93
C TRP A 263 4.80 5.90 5.69
N THR A 264 4.04 5.23 4.82
CA THR A 264 4.38 3.88 4.37
C THR A 264 4.17 3.72 2.87
N ILE A 265 4.55 2.56 2.36
CA ILE A 265 4.24 2.11 1.01
C ILE A 265 3.43 0.83 1.17
N CYS A 266 2.30 0.75 0.47
CA CYS A 266 1.51 -0.47 0.36
C CYS A 266 2.22 -1.43 -0.61
N PRO A 267 2.76 -2.58 -0.15
CA PRO A 267 3.57 -3.47 -0.96
C PRO A 267 2.77 -4.60 -1.60
N VAL A 268 3.34 -5.23 -2.62
CA VAL A 268 3.00 -6.59 -3.04
C VAL A 268 4.29 -7.42 -3.08
N ALA A 269 4.24 -8.66 -2.58
CA ALA A 269 5.39 -9.55 -2.53
C ALA A 269 5.01 -11.02 -2.76
N LYS A 270 5.93 -11.77 -3.36
CA LYS A 270 5.80 -13.23 -3.50
C LYS A 270 6.24 -13.90 -2.21
N ILE A 271 5.39 -14.77 -1.66
CA ILE A 271 5.77 -15.60 -0.51
C ILE A 271 6.70 -16.70 -1.00
N LYS A 272 7.77 -16.98 -0.22
CA LYS A 272 8.73 -18.04 -0.55
C LYS A 272 8.05 -19.39 -0.59
N ASN A 273 8.46 -20.24 -1.53
CA ASN A 273 7.87 -21.55 -1.78
C ASN A 273 6.36 -21.48 -2.15
N SER A 274 5.92 -20.39 -2.80
CA SER A 274 4.56 -20.28 -3.34
C SER A 274 4.23 -21.52 -4.21
N PRO A 275 3.14 -22.25 -3.88
CA PRO A 275 2.73 -23.44 -4.66
C PRO A 275 2.29 -23.09 -6.08
N ASN A 276 1.87 -21.84 -6.32
CA ASN A 276 1.46 -21.34 -7.63
C ASN A 276 2.41 -20.25 -8.18
N GLU A 277 3.72 -20.48 -8.14
CA GLU A 277 4.74 -19.46 -8.45
C GLU A 277 4.48 -18.68 -9.78
N LYS A 278 4.10 -19.37 -10.86
CA LYS A 278 3.81 -18.72 -12.15
C LYS A 278 2.61 -17.76 -12.07
N VAL A 279 1.59 -18.14 -11.29
CA VAL A 279 0.39 -17.32 -11.07
C VAL A 279 0.73 -16.14 -10.16
N ALA A 280 1.49 -16.37 -9.09
CA ALA A 280 1.95 -15.33 -8.18
C ALA A 280 2.75 -14.25 -8.91
N ASN A 281 3.73 -14.66 -9.73
CA ASN A 281 4.52 -13.76 -10.57
C ASN A 281 3.62 -12.93 -11.51
N ALA A 282 2.63 -13.56 -12.16
CA ALA A 282 1.72 -12.87 -13.07
C ALA A 282 0.77 -11.91 -12.35
N PHE A 283 0.34 -12.23 -11.13
CA PHE A 283 -0.46 -11.33 -10.30
C PHE A 283 0.35 -10.11 -9.87
N ILE A 284 1.58 -10.29 -9.40
CA ILE A 284 2.48 -9.19 -9.03
C ILE A 284 2.74 -8.28 -10.24
N GLU A 285 2.98 -8.88 -11.41
CA GLU A 285 3.10 -8.13 -12.67
C GLU A 285 1.83 -7.32 -12.97
N TYR A 286 0.66 -7.95 -12.88
CA TYR A 286 -0.63 -7.32 -13.11
C TYR A 286 -0.85 -6.09 -12.22
N CYS A 287 -0.55 -6.20 -10.92
CA CYS A 287 -0.69 -5.10 -9.95
C CYS A 287 0.10 -3.83 -10.36
N THR A 288 1.14 -3.96 -11.19
CA THR A 288 1.95 -2.84 -11.67
C THR A 288 1.55 -2.31 -13.04
N THR A 289 0.59 -2.96 -13.72
CA THR A 289 0.06 -2.48 -14.99
C THR A 289 -0.64 -1.13 -14.82
N LYS A 290 -0.66 -0.33 -15.89
CA LYS A 290 -1.35 0.98 -15.90
C LYS A 290 -2.83 0.87 -15.52
N GLU A 291 -3.51 -0.16 -15.99
CA GLU A 291 -4.94 -0.41 -15.70
C GLU A 291 -5.17 -0.73 -14.22
N ALA A 292 -4.40 -1.66 -13.65
CA ALA A 292 -4.50 -2.00 -12.23
C ALA A 292 -4.16 -0.81 -11.33
N ARG A 293 -3.06 -0.09 -11.64
CA ARG A 293 -2.66 1.11 -10.88
C ARG A 293 -3.70 2.21 -10.95
N ARG A 294 -4.35 2.43 -12.10
CA ARG A 294 -5.43 3.41 -12.22
C ARG A 294 -6.64 3.01 -11.39
N SER A 295 -7.10 1.78 -11.52
CA SER A 295 -8.27 1.27 -10.78
C SER A 295 -8.02 1.34 -9.27
N LEU A 296 -6.82 0.96 -8.83
CA LEU A 296 -6.41 1.05 -7.44
C LEU A 296 -6.28 2.50 -6.95
N LYS A 297 -5.75 3.42 -7.77
CA LYS A 297 -5.69 4.86 -7.43
C LYS A 297 -7.09 5.42 -7.25
N ASP A 298 -7.98 5.17 -8.20
CA ASP A 298 -9.34 5.72 -8.23
C ASP A 298 -10.14 5.25 -7.00
N PHE A 299 -9.94 4.01 -6.56
CA PHE A 299 -10.58 3.48 -5.36
C PHE A 299 -9.88 3.90 -4.06
N SER A 300 -8.56 3.69 -3.96
CA SER A 300 -7.82 3.91 -2.71
C SER A 300 -7.66 5.39 -2.38
N MET A 301 -7.73 6.27 -3.37
CA MET A 301 -7.41 7.71 -3.23
C MET A 301 -5.98 7.96 -2.71
N ALA A 302 -5.12 6.94 -2.74
CA ALA A 302 -3.74 7.03 -2.29
C ALA A 302 -2.81 7.56 -3.41
N ILE A 303 -1.57 7.85 -3.02
CA ILE A 303 -0.59 8.44 -3.93
C ILE A 303 0.11 7.31 -4.69
N PRO A 304 -0.05 7.15 -6.02
CA PRO A 304 0.57 6.05 -6.74
C PRO A 304 2.11 6.15 -6.73
N THR A 305 2.80 5.01 -6.66
CA THR A 305 4.28 4.96 -6.72
C THR A 305 4.83 5.28 -8.10
N ILE A 306 4.01 5.08 -9.15
CA ILE A 306 4.30 5.48 -10.54
C ILE A 306 3.23 6.49 -10.97
N ASP A 307 3.65 7.71 -11.30
CA ASP A 307 2.78 8.74 -11.87
C ASP A 307 2.73 8.61 -13.40
N ASP A 308 1.61 8.11 -13.92
CA ASP A 308 1.39 7.99 -15.38
C ASP A 308 1.06 9.32 -16.06
N ASN A 309 0.71 10.37 -15.32
CA ASN A 309 0.17 11.60 -15.89
C ASN A 309 1.25 12.69 -16.11
N LYS A 310 2.51 12.49 -15.68
CA LYS A 310 3.52 13.58 -15.57
C LYS A 310 2.98 14.80 -14.80
N VAL A 311 1.87 14.66 -14.09
CA VAL A 311 1.24 15.74 -13.32
C VAL A 311 1.88 15.66 -11.94
N LYS A 312 2.91 16.48 -11.75
CA LYS A 312 3.70 16.68 -10.52
C LYS A 312 2.90 16.92 -9.22
N LYS A 313 1.56 16.83 -9.19
CA LYS A 313 0.71 17.38 -8.12
C LYS A 313 0.48 16.48 -6.91
N ASP A 314 0.62 15.15 -6.97
CA ASP A 314 0.15 14.34 -5.83
C ASP A 314 1.29 13.88 -4.89
N VAL A 315 2.47 13.52 -5.41
CA VAL A 315 3.61 13.06 -4.57
C VAL A 315 4.32 14.22 -3.86
N LYS A 316 4.23 15.45 -4.40
CA LYS A 316 4.84 16.66 -3.81
C LYS A 316 3.93 17.37 -2.81
N ALA A 317 2.68 16.94 -2.66
CA ALA A 317 1.71 17.63 -1.80
C ALA A 317 2.04 17.50 -0.30
N TYR A 318 2.70 16.40 0.09
CA TYR A 318 3.02 16.12 1.49
C TYR A 318 4.53 16.05 1.72
N LYS A 319 5.01 16.75 2.75
CA LYS A 319 6.40 16.67 3.20
C LYS A 319 6.56 15.41 4.05
N LEU A 320 6.83 14.28 3.40
CA LEU A 320 7.11 13.00 4.04
C LEU A 320 8.43 13.06 4.82
N SER A 321 8.55 12.22 5.84
CA SER A 321 9.78 12.12 6.62
C SER A 321 10.89 11.40 5.86
N ASP A 322 12.00 12.09 5.63
CA ASP A 322 13.22 11.52 5.04
C ASP A 322 13.98 10.63 6.04
N SER A 323 13.72 10.78 7.34
CA SER A 323 14.37 9.99 8.40
C SER A 323 13.66 8.67 8.67
N TYR A 324 12.43 8.46 8.18
CA TYR A 324 11.71 7.22 8.41
C TYR A 324 12.22 6.11 7.48
N ASN A 325 12.84 5.09 8.08
CA ASN A 325 13.46 3.97 7.38
C ASN A 325 12.73 2.66 7.70
N PHE A 326 12.17 2.01 6.68
CA PHE A 326 11.39 0.77 6.83
C PHE A 326 12.23 -0.42 7.30
N ASN A 327 13.49 -0.51 6.84
CA ASN A 327 14.42 -1.58 7.25
C ASN A 327 14.78 -1.47 8.73
N ARG A 328 15.03 -0.25 9.21
CA ARG A 328 15.23 0.02 10.64
C ARG A 328 13.96 -0.30 11.42
N ALA A 329 12.80 0.15 10.94
CA ALA A 329 11.51 -0.15 11.56
C ALA A 329 11.28 -1.66 11.70
N ALA A 330 11.67 -2.47 10.70
CA ALA A 330 11.58 -3.92 10.78
C ALA A 330 12.52 -4.53 11.83
N LYS A 331 13.78 -4.07 11.89
CA LYS A 331 14.80 -4.56 12.85
C LYS A 331 14.46 -4.21 14.29
N ASP A 332 14.01 -2.99 14.54
CA ASP A 332 13.71 -2.48 15.88
C ASP A 332 12.37 -3.06 16.43
N ARG A 333 11.56 -3.72 15.58
CA ARG A 333 10.18 -4.14 15.86
C ARG A 333 10.00 -4.94 17.13
N LYS A 334 10.76 -6.02 17.28
CA LYS A 334 10.60 -6.91 18.44
C LYS A 334 10.83 -6.16 19.74
N GLU A 335 11.93 -5.41 19.82
CA GLU A 335 12.27 -4.60 21.00
C GLU A 335 11.21 -3.53 21.28
N LEU A 336 10.80 -2.78 20.25
CA LEU A 336 9.82 -1.71 20.42
C LEU A 336 8.46 -2.20 20.88
N LEU A 337 7.98 -3.35 20.36
CA LEU A 337 6.72 -3.94 20.80
C LEU A 337 6.79 -4.47 22.23
N GLU A 338 7.93 -5.00 22.68
CA GLU A 338 8.12 -5.41 24.08
C GLU A 338 8.15 -4.22 25.03
N GLU A 339 8.83 -3.12 24.67
CA GLU A 339 8.79 -1.89 25.47
C GLU A 339 7.39 -1.27 25.50
N LEU A 340 6.68 -1.30 24.37
CA LEU A 340 5.32 -0.79 24.27
C LEU A 340 4.37 -1.52 25.24
N LYS A 341 4.50 -2.85 25.39
CA LYS A 341 3.66 -3.63 26.32
C LYS A 341 3.77 -3.15 27.78
N LYS A 342 4.91 -2.57 28.17
CA LYS A 342 5.12 -2.06 29.54
C LYS A 342 4.39 -0.74 29.81
N ILE A 343 4.00 -0.02 28.75
CA ILE A 343 3.35 1.30 28.83
C ILE A 343 1.93 1.30 28.25
N MET A 344 1.50 0.19 27.62
CA MET A 344 0.15 -0.09 27.11
C MET A 344 -0.71 -0.92 28.06
#